data_AF-K9YR56-F1
#
_entry.id   AF-K9YR56-F1
#
_cell.length_a   1.000
_cell.length_b   1.000
_cell.length_c   1.000
_cell.angle_alpha   90.00
_cell.angle_beta   90.00
_cell.angle_gamma   90.00
#
_symmetry.space_group_name_H-M   'P 1'
#
loop_
_entity.id
_entity.type
_entity.pdbx_description
1 polymer ?
#
loop_
_entity_poly.entity_id
_entity_poly.type
_entity_poly.pdbx_seq_one_letter_code
_entity_poly.pdbx_strand_id
1 'polypeptide(L)'
;MTRHPFDQLAKQLLEQLLTPCGQVEISKEVPGEPRFIDLYFSPEANVTPNQATLGILAAMVQSPGLFEPFRNPPTLEEIESCLLKRLWLVSDLRRRQALSATNAPVLWIIAPTLSQNSLTRLGAVKKENWLEGVYELAPAFQTVVIVVHQLPKTPETLWLRLLGKGSVQQQAVAEVIALPEGDTRRTEALRLLSVWKIIVEANPELPEGEEVTMPLPQAFLEWEQQVEERGKKEGKKEGRKAEAQSLVWRLISRRFGDIPSSIQTQIEELEIEETEALAEALLDFTSIADLQRWLQQNEGGTEE
;
A
#
# COMPACT_ATOMS: atom_id res chain seq x y z
N MET A 1 -9.59 -12.69 8.43
CA MET A 1 -9.85 -11.24 8.46
C MET A 1 -10.22 -10.82 7.06
N THR A 2 -11.50 -10.59 6.81
CA THR A 2 -11.97 -10.01 5.54
C THR A 2 -11.40 -8.60 5.46
N ARG A 3 -10.37 -8.39 4.62
CA ARG A 3 -9.84 -7.05 4.35
C ARG A 3 -10.91 -6.29 3.58
N HIS A 4 -11.47 -5.25 4.19
CA HIS A 4 -12.39 -4.36 3.49
C HIS A 4 -11.64 -3.68 2.33
N PRO A 5 -12.14 -3.73 1.08
CA PRO A 5 -11.41 -3.18 -0.08
C PRO A 5 -11.03 -1.71 0.09
N PHE A 6 -11.90 -0.91 0.72
CA PHE A 6 -11.61 0.49 1.03
C PHE A 6 -10.45 0.67 2.01
N ASP A 7 -10.33 -0.18 3.02
CA ASP A 7 -9.23 -0.13 4.00
C ASP A 7 -7.88 -0.27 3.29
N GLN A 8 -7.80 -1.21 2.33
CA GLN A 8 -6.59 -1.39 1.53
C GLN A 8 -6.29 -0.19 0.63
N LEU A 9 -7.31 0.37 -0.05
CA LEU A 9 -7.16 1.60 -0.84
C LEU A 9 -6.59 2.73 0.01
N ALA A 10 -7.19 2.98 1.18
CA ALA A 10 -6.82 4.11 2.03
C ALA A 10 -5.40 3.98 2.55
N LYS A 11 -5.01 2.78 3.00
CA LYS A 11 -3.65 2.46 3.46
C LYS A 11 -2.61 2.69 2.37
N GLN A 12 -2.84 2.13 1.18
CA GLN A 12 -1.90 2.25 0.06
C GLN A 12 -1.80 3.68 -0.46
N LEU A 13 -2.93 4.38 -0.61
CA LEU A 13 -2.92 5.77 -1.05
C LEU A 13 -2.12 6.66 -0.10
N LEU A 14 -2.39 6.56 1.21
CA LEU A 14 -1.68 7.34 2.20
C LEU A 14 -0.20 6.95 2.28
N GLU A 15 0.15 5.66 2.20
CA GLU A 15 1.55 5.22 2.15
C GLU A 15 2.30 5.84 0.97
N GLN A 16 1.73 5.80 -0.23
CA GLN A 16 2.36 6.39 -1.43
C GLN A 16 2.55 7.92 -1.29
N LEU A 17 1.57 8.61 -0.69
CA LEU A 17 1.65 10.06 -0.50
C LEU A 17 2.64 10.45 0.61
N LEU A 18 2.75 9.64 1.67
CA LEU A 18 3.49 10.01 2.89
C LEU A 18 4.92 9.46 2.95
N THR A 19 5.23 8.38 2.23
CA THR A 19 6.60 7.81 2.16
C THR A 19 7.68 8.86 1.80
N PRO A 20 7.43 9.82 0.88
CA PRO A 20 8.40 10.89 0.61
C PRO A 20 8.65 11.84 1.78
N CYS A 21 7.82 11.83 2.82
CA CYS A 21 7.89 12.72 3.99
C CYS A 21 8.49 12.04 5.24
N GLY A 22 8.58 10.71 5.25
CA GLY A 22 9.11 9.95 6.38
C GLY A 22 8.67 8.50 6.38
N GLN A 23 8.84 7.84 7.53
CA GLN A 23 8.56 6.42 7.68
C GLN A 23 7.06 6.15 7.83
N VAL A 24 6.55 5.19 7.05
CA VAL A 24 5.16 4.73 7.10
C VAL A 24 5.14 3.25 7.50
N GLU A 25 4.26 2.90 8.43
CA GLU A 25 3.98 1.52 8.82
C GLU A 25 2.47 1.25 8.68
N ILE A 26 2.09 0.37 7.73
CA ILE A 26 0.71 -0.07 7.54
C ILE A 26 0.39 -1.19 8.53
N SER A 27 -0.79 -1.13 9.15
CA SER A 27 -1.27 -2.17 10.09
C SER A 27 -0.26 -2.41 11.22
N LYS A 28 0.18 -1.32 11.87
CA LYS A 28 1.13 -1.38 12.97
C LYS A 28 0.49 -2.01 14.20
N GLU A 29 1.08 -3.10 14.70
CA GLU A 29 0.64 -3.75 15.92
C GLU A 29 0.92 -2.88 17.15
N VAL A 30 -0.07 -2.75 18.02
CA VAL A 30 0.06 -2.05 19.31
C VAL A 30 0.14 -3.07 20.45
N PRO A 31 1.13 -2.97 21.36
CA PRO A 31 1.29 -3.94 22.44
C PRO A 31 0.08 -3.97 23.41
N GLY A 32 -0.40 -5.18 23.72
CA GLY A 32 -1.55 -5.47 24.58
C GLY A 32 -2.43 -6.57 23.98
N GLU A 33 -3.75 -6.42 23.98
CA GLU A 33 -4.62 -7.20 23.07
C GLU A 33 -4.30 -6.81 21.61
N PRO A 34 -4.12 -7.76 20.67
CA PRO A 34 -3.65 -7.44 19.33
C PRO A 34 -4.61 -6.47 18.62
N ARG A 35 -4.24 -5.19 18.59
CA ARG A 35 -4.91 -4.11 17.89
C ARG A 35 -3.95 -3.53 16.87
N PHE A 36 -4.50 -3.14 15.72
CA PHE A 36 -3.71 -2.61 14.62
C PHE A 36 -4.11 -1.16 14.35
N ILE A 37 -3.11 -0.30 14.20
CA ILE A 37 -3.26 1.06 13.67
C ILE A 37 -3.24 0.95 12.15
N ASP A 38 -4.19 1.55 11.47
CA ASP A 38 -4.30 1.40 10.02
C ASP A 38 -3.07 1.94 9.30
N LEU A 39 -2.65 3.16 9.66
CA LEU A 39 -1.39 3.72 9.21
C LEU A 39 -0.74 4.52 10.34
N TYR A 40 0.51 4.19 10.63
CA TYR A 40 1.38 4.98 11.50
C TYR A 40 2.43 5.70 10.65
N PHE A 41 2.64 6.98 10.92
CA PHE A 41 3.62 7.82 10.25
C PHE A 41 4.59 8.43 11.26
N SER A 42 5.87 8.50 10.89
CA SER A 42 6.91 9.21 11.63
C SER A 42 7.71 10.12 10.69
N PRO A 43 7.74 11.45 10.94
CA PRO A 43 8.44 12.38 10.06
C PRO A 43 9.96 12.20 10.12
N GLU A 44 10.63 12.47 9.01
CA GLU A 44 12.07 12.60 8.94
C GLU A 44 12.52 14.03 9.27
N ALA A 45 13.56 14.17 10.10
CA ALA A 45 13.96 15.46 10.69
C ALA A 45 14.34 16.56 9.68
N ASN A 46 14.70 16.19 8.44
CA ASN A 46 15.19 17.10 7.41
C ASN A 46 14.29 17.18 6.17
N VAL A 47 13.10 16.58 6.24
CA VAL A 47 12.16 16.58 5.11
C VAL A 47 11.04 17.56 5.40
N THR A 48 10.85 18.53 4.52
CA THR A 48 9.70 19.44 4.58
C THR A 48 8.61 18.94 3.62
N PRO A 49 7.44 18.54 4.13
CA PRO A 49 6.33 18.11 3.27
C PRO A 49 5.93 19.21 2.28
N ASN A 50 5.89 18.90 0.99
CA ASN A 50 5.57 19.88 -0.02
C ASN A 50 4.05 20.17 -0.04
N GLN A 51 3.67 21.37 0.40
CA GLN A 51 2.27 21.79 0.48
C GLN A 51 1.58 21.88 -0.88
N ALA A 52 2.31 22.26 -1.94
CA ALA A 52 1.74 22.31 -3.30
C ALA A 52 1.35 20.92 -3.80
N THR A 53 2.01 19.87 -3.31
CA THR A 53 1.71 18.50 -3.73
C THR A 53 0.75 17.76 -2.79
N LEU A 54 0.91 17.95 -1.48
CA LEU A 54 0.15 17.21 -0.48
C LEU A 54 -1.06 17.97 0.07
N GLY A 55 -1.16 19.27 -0.22
CA GLY A 55 -2.24 20.10 0.33
C GLY A 55 -2.21 20.09 1.86
N ILE A 56 -3.35 19.84 2.49
CA ILE A 56 -3.45 19.81 3.95
C ILE A 56 -2.80 18.58 4.59
N LEU A 57 -2.52 17.51 3.84
CA LEU A 57 -1.74 16.37 4.36
C LEU A 57 -0.34 16.82 4.79
N ALA A 58 0.27 17.81 4.11
CA ALA A 58 1.56 18.37 4.49
C ALA A 58 1.59 18.93 5.91
N ALA A 59 0.46 19.50 6.38
CA ALA A 59 0.33 20.01 7.73
C ALA A 59 0.07 18.89 8.76
N MET A 60 -0.56 17.78 8.34
CA MET A 60 -0.87 16.64 9.21
C MET A 60 0.36 15.82 9.59
N VAL A 61 1.39 15.82 8.72
CA VAL A 61 2.60 15.00 8.86
C VAL A 61 3.81 15.75 9.41
N GLN A 62 3.58 16.90 10.06
CA GLN A 62 4.63 17.64 10.76
C GLN A 62 5.09 16.96 12.07
N SER A 63 4.27 16.04 12.60
CA SER A 63 4.52 15.24 13.79
C SER A 63 4.21 13.76 13.51
N PRO A 64 4.68 12.81 14.34
CA PRO A 64 4.19 11.45 14.28
C PRO A 64 2.67 11.42 14.32
N GLY A 65 2.07 10.50 13.56
CA GLY A 65 0.64 10.48 13.34
C GLY A 65 0.10 9.07 13.19
N LEU A 66 -1.11 8.85 13.69
CA LEU A 66 -1.92 7.66 13.42
C LEU A 66 -3.06 8.10 12.52
N PHE A 67 -3.32 7.39 11.44
CA PHE A 67 -4.39 7.71 10.49
C PHE A 67 -5.37 6.55 10.46
N GLU A 68 -6.64 6.84 10.73
CA GLU A 68 -7.74 5.87 10.83
C GLU A 68 -8.85 6.31 9.87
N PRO A 69 -8.77 5.91 8.58
CA PRO A 69 -9.76 6.24 7.56
C PRO A 69 -10.96 5.29 7.61
N PHE A 70 -12.17 5.85 7.55
CA PHE A 70 -13.41 5.09 7.57
C PHE A 70 -14.14 5.16 6.23
N ARG A 71 -14.73 4.03 5.81
CA ARG A 71 -15.59 3.99 4.61
C ARG A 71 -16.99 4.56 4.87
N ASN A 72 -17.47 4.39 6.09
CA ASN A 72 -18.80 4.81 6.55
C ASN A 72 -18.65 5.76 7.75
N PRO A 73 -19.65 6.60 8.07
CA PRO A 73 -19.63 7.39 9.30
C PRO A 73 -19.35 6.50 10.52
N PRO A 74 -18.24 6.73 11.27
CA PRO A 74 -17.89 5.90 12.40
C PRO A 74 -18.85 6.10 13.57
N THR A 75 -19.11 5.00 14.26
CA THR A 75 -19.79 4.99 15.55
C THR A 75 -18.92 5.57 16.65
N LEU A 76 -19.53 5.89 17.80
CA LEU A 76 -18.77 6.37 18.96
C LEU A 76 -17.78 5.31 19.47
N GLU A 77 -18.18 4.03 19.46
CA GLU A 77 -17.34 2.91 19.88
C GLU A 77 -16.10 2.74 18.98
N GLU A 78 -16.25 2.91 17.67
CA GLU A 78 -15.11 2.90 16.74
C GLU A 78 -14.15 4.05 17.02
N ILE A 79 -14.67 5.26 17.30
CA ILE A 79 -13.84 6.41 17.66
C ILE A 79 -13.11 6.19 18.99
N GLU A 80 -13.80 5.65 20.00
CA GLU A 80 -13.21 5.26 21.29
C GLU A 80 -12.11 4.20 21.11
N SER A 81 -12.31 3.25 20.19
CA SER A 81 -11.29 2.27 19.81
C SER A 81 -10.04 2.94 19.22
N CYS A 82 -10.19 3.90 18.31
CA CYS A 82 -9.06 4.68 17.77
C CYS A 82 -8.32 5.46 18.88
N LEU A 83 -9.05 6.09 19.79
CA LEU A 83 -8.46 6.78 20.95
C LEU A 83 -7.65 5.81 21.82
N LEU A 84 -8.18 4.62 22.07
CA LEU A 84 -7.49 3.58 22.82
C LEU A 84 -6.19 3.13 22.14
N LYS A 85 -6.21 2.93 20.80
CA LYS A 85 -4.99 2.62 20.01
C LYS A 85 -3.91 3.69 20.24
N ARG A 86 -4.28 4.97 20.19
CA ARG A 86 -3.34 6.08 20.44
C ARG A 86 -2.78 6.06 21.85
N LEU A 87 -3.63 5.88 22.86
CA LEU A 87 -3.20 5.83 24.27
C LEU A 87 -2.22 4.69 24.53
N TRP A 88 -2.47 3.52 23.94
CA TRP A 88 -1.57 2.37 24.04
C TRP A 88 -0.24 2.61 23.33
N LEU A 89 -0.26 3.15 22.11
CA LEU A 89 0.96 3.53 21.40
C LEU A 89 1.80 4.50 22.24
N VAL A 90 1.17 5.55 22.78
CA VAL A 90 1.85 6.53 23.63
C VAL A 90 2.42 5.88 24.89
N SER A 91 1.69 4.94 25.51
CA SER A 91 2.17 4.17 26.66
C SER A 91 3.42 3.35 26.31
N ASP A 92 3.41 2.67 25.16
CA ASP A 92 4.55 1.89 24.69
C ASP A 92 5.77 2.77 24.35
N LEU A 93 5.56 3.91 23.67
CA LEU A 93 6.62 4.87 23.37
C LEU A 93 7.24 5.44 24.66
N ARG A 94 6.44 5.71 25.69
CA ARG A 94 6.96 6.10 27.02
C ARG A 94 7.80 5.00 27.63
N ARG A 95 7.33 3.75 27.59
CA ARG A 95 8.05 2.58 28.11
C ARG A 95 9.40 2.41 27.42
N ARG A 96 9.47 2.63 26.10
CA ARG A 96 10.70 2.57 25.29
C ARG A 96 11.55 3.83 25.35
N GLN A 97 11.13 4.86 26.09
CA GLN A 97 11.79 6.18 26.15
C GLN A 97 11.94 6.85 24.77
N ALA A 98 11.01 6.55 23.85
CA ALA A 98 10.98 7.06 22.48
C ALA A 98 9.96 8.20 22.30
N LEU A 99 9.22 8.58 23.35
CA LEU A 99 8.25 9.67 23.30
C LEU A 99 8.93 11.03 23.50
N SER A 100 8.82 11.92 22.50
CA SER A 100 9.16 13.33 22.68
C SER A 100 7.99 14.11 23.29
N ALA A 101 8.27 14.97 24.27
CA ALA A 101 7.28 15.86 24.88
C ALA A 101 6.76 16.93 23.91
N THR A 102 7.55 17.30 22.90
CA THR A 102 7.20 18.29 21.88
C THR A 102 6.63 17.67 20.61
N ASN A 103 6.65 16.33 20.48
CA ASN A 103 6.29 15.63 19.26
C ASN A 103 5.52 14.33 19.54
N ALA A 104 4.45 14.44 20.33
CA ALA A 104 3.60 13.30 20.65
C ALA A 104 2.74 12.88 19.44
N PRO A 105 2.50 11.58 19.22
CA PRO A 105 1.68 11.13 18.10
C PRO A 105 0.25 11.68 18.13
N VAL A 106 -0.15 12.29 17.03
CA VAL A 106 -1.50 12.82 16.79
C VAL A 106 -2.37 11.75 16.13
N LEU A 107 -3.59 11.56 16.62
CA LEU A 107 -4.57 10.69 15.98
C LEU A 107 -5.41 11.49 14.98
N TRP A 108 -5.44 11.06 13.73
CA TRP A 108 -6.22 11.60 12.63
C TRP A 108 -7.31 10.61 12.22
N ILE A 109 -8.55 10.89 12.61
CA ILE A 109 -9.73 10.12 12.19
C ILE A 109 -10.27 10.74 10.91
N ILE A 110 -10.34 9.98 9.82
CA ILE A 110 -10.83 10.47 8.53
C ILE A 110 -12.18 9.82 8.26
N ALA A 111 -13.26 10.57 8.48
CA ALA A 111 -14.63 10.10 8.32
C ALA A 111 -15.28 10.72 7.07
N PRO A 112 -16.03 9.96 6.26
CA PRO A 112 -16.69 10.49 5.07
C PRO A 112 -17.74 11.55 5.48
N THR A 113 -18.47 11.24 6.54
CA THR A 113 -19.47 12.09 7.17
C THR A 113 -19.45 11.89 8.68
N LEU A 114 -19.87 12.89 9.43
CA LEU A 114 -20.11 12.77 10.87
C LEU A 114 -21.21 13.75 11.28
N SER A 115 -22.13 13.32 12.14
CA SER A 115 -23.26 14.16 12.56
C SER A 115 -22.82 15.24 13.55
N GLN A 116 -23.54 16.37 13.59
CA GLN A 116 -23.29 17.42 14.58
C GLN A 116 -23.48 16.92 16.02
N ASN A 117 -24.40 15.98 16.26
CA ASN A 117 -24.58 15.33 17.55
C ASN A 117 -23.34 14.52 17.94
N SER A 118 -22.78 13.74 17.02
CA SER A 118 -21.55 12.98 17.24
C SER A 118 -20.37 13.91 17.57
N LEU A 119 -20.18 15.00 16.81
CA LEU A 119 -19.15 16.01 17.10
C LEU A 119 -19.33 16.62 18.50
N THR A 120 -20.58 16.96 18.86
CA THR A 120 -20.90 17.54 20.17
C THR A 120 -20.60 16.55 21.31
N ARG A 121 -20.95 15.27 21.15
CA ARG A 121 -20.67 14.21 22.14
C ARG A 121 -19.18 13.99 22.36
N LEU A 122 -18.38 14.12 21.30
CA LEU A 122 -16.92 14.04 21.39
C LEU A 122 -16.29 15.30 22.01
N GLY A 123 -17.06 16.37 22.21
CA GLY A 123 -16.52 17.68 22.55
C GLY A 123 -15.61 18.23 21.45
N ALA A 124 -15.81 17.79 20.20
CA ALA A 124 -14.99 18.20 19.06
C ALA A 124 -15.39 19.61 18.61
N VAL A 125 -14.41 20.50 18.52
CA VAL A 125 -14.59 21.89 18.08
C VAL A 125 -13.86 22.11 16.75
N LYS A 126 -14.32 23.06 15.94
CA LYS A 126 -13.61 23.40 14.69
C LYS A 126 -12.19 23.82 15.05
N LYS A 127 -11.19 23.19 14.41
CA LYS A 127 -9.79 23.49 14.65
C LYS A 127 -9.45 24.89 14.14
N GLU A 128 -8.86 25.72 15.00
CA GLU A 128 -8.55 27.11 14.66
C GLU A 128 -7.52 27.18 13.53
N ASN A 129 -7.69 28.11 12.58
CA ASN A 129 -6.82 28.27 11.39
C ASN A 129 -6.76 27.07 10.43
N TRP A 130 -7.67 26.10 10.59
CA TRP A 130 -7.85 25.00 9.64
C TRP A 130 -9.13 25.17 8.81
N LEU A 131 -9.19 24.41 7.73
CA LEU A 131 -10.33 24.40 6.81
C LEU A 131 -11.61 23.92 7.50
N GLU A 132 -12.76 24.23 6.89
CA GLU A 132 -14.02 23.59 7.25
C GLU A 132 -13.91 22.07 7.13
N GLY A 133 -14.61 21.33 8.00
CA GLY A 133 -14.50 19.88 8.08
C GLY A 133 -13.36 19.37 8.96
N VAL A 134 -12.52 20.24 9.55
CA VAL A 134 -11.43 19.84 10.46
C VAL A 134 -11.78 20.21 11.90
N TYR A 135 -11.90 19.20 12.75
CA TYR A 135 -12.30 19.34 14.15
C TYR A 135 -11.27 18.73 15.08
N GLU A 136 -11.00 19.35 16.22
CA GLU A 136 -10.11 18.82 17.24
C GLU A 136 -10.86 18.51 18.53
N LEU A 137 -10.43 17.44 19.19
CA LEU A 137 -10.84 17.13 20.56
C LEU A 137 -9.99 17.94 21.56
N ALA A 138 -10.30 17.84 22.85
CA ALA A 138 -9.51 18.48 23.89
C ALA A 138 -8.00 18.16 23.75
N PRO A 139 -7.08 19.11 23.96
CA PRO A 139 -5.65 18.94 23.68
C PRO A 139 -4.99 17.72 24.33
N ALA A 140 -5.49 17.27 25.48
CA ALA A 140 -5.02 16.05 26.15
C ALA A 140 -5.13 14.79 25.28
N PHE A 141 -6.09 14.75 24.36
CA PHE A 141 -6.31 13.62 23.48
C PHE A 141 -5.47 13.66 22.21
N GLN A 142 -4.85 14.79 21.84
CA GLN A 142 -4.08 14.94 20.59
C GLN A 142 -4.77 14.26 19.41
N THR A 143 -6.06 14.56 19.21
CA THR A 143 -6.92 13.88 18.24
C THR A 143 -7.65 14.91 17.39
N VAL A 144 -7.62 14.69 16.07
CA VAL A 144 -8.28 15.50 15.06
C VAL A 144 -9.19 14.60 14.23
N VAL A 145 -10.41 15.06 13.99
CA VAL A 145 -11.43 14.42 13.16
C VAL A 145 -11.59 15.24 11.88
N ILE A 146 -11.41 14.58 10.75
CA ILE A 146 -11.65 15.13 9.41
C ILE A 146 -12.99 14.60 8.92
N VAL A 147 -13.91 15.51 8.64
CA VAL A 147 -15.24 15.23 8.10
C VAL A 147 -15.23 15.57 6.61
N VAL A 148 -14.94 14.56 5.80
CA VAL A 148 -14.52 14.73 4.40
C VAL A 148 -15.55 15.48 3.54
N HIS A 149 -16.85 15.22 3.69
CA HIS A 149 -17.88 15.91 2.91
C HIS A 149 -18.00 17.42 3.17
N GLN A 150 -17.42 17.91 4.27
CA GLN A 150 -17.39 19.34 4.61
C GLN A 150 -16.12 20.03 4.11
N LEU A 151 -15.14 19.27 3.64
CA LEU A 151 -13.90 19.85 3.13
C LEU A 151 -14.18 20.69 1.86
N PRO A 152 -13.61 21.90 1.76
CA PRO A 152 -13.77 22.73 0.57
C PRO A 152 -13.16 22.05 -0.65
N LYS A 153 -13.83 22.17 -1.80
CA LYS A 153 -13.42 21.52 -3.07
C LYS A 153 -12.29 22.29 -3.73
N THR A 154 -11.09 22.03 -3.25
CA THR A 154 -9.87 22.72 -3.64
C THR A 154 -8.74 21.71 -3.82
N PRO A 155 -7.66 22.02 -4.57
CA PRO A 155 -6.52 21.13 -4.71
C PRO A 155 -5.91 20.71 -3.36
N GLU A 156 -5.98 21.58 -2.34
CA GLU A 156 -5.41 21.35 -1.02
C GLU A 156 -6.09 20.20 -0.26
N THR A 157 -7.33 19.84 -0.60
CA THR A 157 -8.09 18.77 0.07
C THR A 157 -8.31 17.54 -0.80
N LEU A 158 -7.77 17.56 -2.04
CA LEU A 158 -8.02 16.55 -3.05
C LEU A 158 -7.83 15.12 -2.54
N TRP A 159 -6.66 14.84 -1.94
CA TRP A 159 -6.29 13.50 -1.49
C TRP A 159 -7.20 12.96 -0.37
N LEU A 160 -7.66 13.83 0.53
CA LEU A 160 -8.60 13.44 1.59
C LEU A 160 -10.02 13.25 1.03
N ARG A 161 -10.44 14.06 0.05
CA ARG A 161 -11.72 13.88 -0.64
C ARG A 161 -11.76 12.60 -1.47
N LEU A 162 -10.60 12.10 -1.91
CA LEU A 162 -10.48 10.80 -2.57
C LEU A 162 -10.83 9.62 -1.63
N LEU A 163 -10.63 9.79 -0.33
CA LEU A 163 -11.06 8.87 0.73
C LEU A 163 -12.54 9.07 1.14
N GLY A 164 -13.25 10.00 0.48
CA GLY A 164 -14.66 10.24 0.72
C GLY A 164 -15.58 9.17 0.11
N LYS A 165 -16.87 9.52 0.01
CA LYS A 165 -17.90 8.64 -0.56
C LYS A 165 -18.81 9.41 -1.52
N GLY A 166 -19.46 8.68 -2.44
CA GLY A 166 -20.47 9.23 -3.35
C GLY A 166 -19.92 10.37 -4.21
N SER A 167 -20.68 11.46 -4.32
CA SER A 167 -20.34 12.60 -5.17
C SER A 167 -19.03 13.30 -4.80
N VAL A 168 -18.63 13.27 -3.52
CA VAL A 168 -17.36 13.86 -3.06
C VAL A 168 -16.18 13.10 -3.65
N GLN A 169 -16.23 11.76 -3.59
CA GLN A 169 -15.19 10.91 -4.15
C GLN A 169 -15.20 10.99 -5.68
N GLN A 170 -16.36 10.95 -6.33
CA GLN A 170 -16.47 11.09 -7.79
C GLN A 170 -15.83 12.38 -8.31
N GLN A 171 -16.05 13.50 -7.61
CA GLN A 171 -15.45 14.78 -7.97
C GLN A 171 -13.93 14.78 -7.77
N ALA A 172 -13.44 14.22 -6.65
CA ALA A 172 -12.02 14.07 -6.40
C ALA A 172 -11.34 13.19 -7.47
N VAL A 173 -11.99 12.10 -7.90
CA VAL A 173 -11.49 11.23 -8.98
C VAL A 173 -11.40 12.01 -10.30
N ALA A 174 -12.42 12.80 -10.64
CA ALA A 174 -12.38 13.65 -11.83
C ALA A 174 -11.24 14.66 -11.80
N GLU A 175 -10.97 15.26 -10.63
CA GLU A 175 -9.83 16.14 -10.43
C GLU A 175 -8.49 15.42 -10.57
N VAL A 176 -8.36 14.19 -10.04
CA VAL A 176 -7.16 13.35 -10.25
C VAL A 176 -6.94 13.04 -11.73
N ILE A 177 -8.00 12.72 -12.47
CA ILE A 177 -7.92 12.47 -13.93
C ILE A 177 -7.43 13.72 -14.67
N ALA A 178 -7.83 14.92 -14.21
CA ALA A 178 -7.45 16.19 -14.80
C ALA A 178 -6.03 16.65 -14.44
N LEU A 179 -5.32 15.97 -13.53
CA LEU A 179 -3.91 16.27 -13.23
C LEU A 179 -3.03 16.02 -14.47
N PRO A 180 -1.85 16.66 -14.58
CA PRO A 180 -0.93 16.44 -15.70
C PRO A 180 -0.53 14.98 -15.88
N GLU A 181 -0.34 14.50 -17.12
CA GLU A 181 0.02 13.10 -17.41
C GLU A 181 1.38 12.69 -16.83
N GLY A 182 2.31 13.64 -16.67
CA GLY A 182 3.62 13.40 -16.06
C GLY A 182 3.60 13.39 -14.53
N ASP A 183 2.43 13.60 -13.89
CA ASP A 183 2.32 13.59 -12.43
C ASP A 183 2.29 12.16 -11.89
N THR A 184 3.34 11.76 -11.18
CA THR A 184 3.45 10.41 -10.60
C THR A 184 2.30 10.09 -9.65
N ARG A 185 1.76 11.11 -8.95
CA ARG A 185 0.63 10.95 -8.02
C ARG A 185 -0.66 10.66 -8.74
N ARG A 186 -0.85 11.26 -9.92
CA ARG A 186 -2.00 10.94 -10.78
C ARG A 186 -1.96 9.46 -11.15
N THR A 187 -0.82 9.00 -11.68
CA THR A 187 -0.65 7.63 -12.13
C THR A 187 -0.91 6.65 -10.99
N GLU A 188 -0.31 6.89 -9.83
CA GLU A 188 -0.45 5.98 -8.68
C GLU A 188 -1.86 6.00 -8.08
N ALA A 189 -2.47 7.18 -7.93
CA ALA A 189 -3.85 7.28 -7.44
C ALA A 189 -4.83 6.57 -8.38
N LEU A 190 -4.71 6.75 -9.70
CA LEU A 190 -5.56 6.07 -10.68
C LEU A 190 -5.35 4.56 -10.67
N ARG A 191 -4.10 4.10 -10.52
CA ARG A 191 -3.79 2.67 -10.36
C ARG A 191 -4.53 2.07 -9.16
N LEU A 192 -4.41 2.70 -7.98
CA LEU A 192 -5.05 2.23 -6.76
C LEU A 192 -6.59 2.24 -6.84
N LEU A 193 -7.17 3.27 -7.47
CA LEU A 193 -8.62 3.36 -7.68
C LEU A 193 -9.13 2.28 -8.63
N SER A 194 -8.38 1.93 -9.66
CA SER A 194 -8.73 0.87 -10.60
C SER A 194 -8.73 -0.50 -9.93
N VAL A 195 -7.66 -0.84 -9.18
CA VAL A 195 -7.59 -2.07 -8.36
C VAL A 195 -8.81 -2.17 -7.45
N TRP A 196 -9.09 -1.10 -6.72
CA TRP A 196 -10.19 -1.08 -5.76
C TRP A 196 -11.55 -1.26 -6.45
N LYS A 197 -11.77 -0.61 -7.59
CA LYS A 197 -13.00 -0.77 -8.38
C LYS A 197 -13.19 -2.23 -8.82
N ILE A 198 -12.15 -2.86 -9.35
CA ILE A 198 -12.19 -4.26 -9.79
C ILE A 198 -12.53 -5.19 -8.62
N ILE A 199 -11.89 -5.01 -7.47
CA ILE A 199 -12.15 -5.84 -6.27
C ILE A 199 -13.60 -5.69 -5.80
N VAL A 200 -14.13 -4.46 -5.78
CA VAL A 200 -15.52 -4.21 -5.36
C VAL A 200 -16.52 -4.83 -6.36
N GLU A 201 -16.32 -4.64 -7.66
CA GLU A 201 -17.21 -5.17 -8.69
C GLU A 201 -17.18 -6.70 -8.77
N ALA A 202 -16.02 -7.31 -8.49
CA ALA A 202 -15.87 -8.77 -8.46
C ALA A 202 -16.49 -9.43 -7.22
N ASN A 203 -16.86 -8.66 -6.19
CA ASN A 203 -17.34 -9.18 -4.92
C ASN A 203 -18.77 -8.70 -4.60
N PRO A 204 -19.81 -9.40 -5.08
CA PRO A 204 -21.21 -9.01 -4.88
C PRO A 204 -21.71 -9.19 -3.43
N GLU A 205 -20.95 -9.86 -2.56
CA GLU A 205 -21.30 -10.07 -1.16
C GLU A 205 -20.82 -8.95 -0.23
N LEU A 206 -20.22 -7.88 -0.77
CA LEU A 206 -19.74 -6.78 0.05
C LEU A 206 -20.91 -6.07 0.77
N PRO A 207 -20.70 -5.61 2.02
CA PRO A 207 -21.73 -4.87 2.75
C PRO A 207 -22.17 -3.60 2.03
N GLU A 208 -23.42 -3.20 2.26
CA GLU A 208 -23.95 -1.93 1.76
C GLU A 208 -23.01 -0.77 2.12
N GLY A 209 -22.69 0.05 1.11
CA GLY A 209 -21.81 1.20 1.25
C GLY A 209 -20.37 1.00 0.77
N GLU A 210 -19.96 -0.20 0.37
CA GLU A 210 -18.71 -0.44 -0.39
C GLU A 210 -18.84 -0.13 -1.89
N GLU A 211 -20.03 0.24 -2.35
CA GLU A 211 -20.31 0.53 -3.77
C GLU A 211 -19.37 1.59 -4.38
N VAL A 212 -18.84 1.27 -5.56
CA VAL A 212 -18.00 2.16 -6.35
C VAL A 212 -18.78 2.62 -7.58
N THR A 213 -19.14 3.91 -7.62
CA THR A 213 -19.89 4.51 -8.74
C THR A 213 -19.07 5.54 -9.51
N MET A 214 -17.75 5.56 -9.31
CA MET A 214 -16.88 6.55 -9.94
C MET A 214 -16.56 6.20 -11.41
N PRO A 215 -16.62 7.19 -12.32
CA PRO A 215 -16.19 7.01 -13.70
C PRO A 215 -14.67 7.08 -13.76
N LEU A 216 -14.02 5.93 -13.93
CA LEU A 216 -12.61 5.86 -14.31
C LEU A 216 -12.52 5.78 -15.84
N PRO A 217 -11.54 6.43 -16.49
CA PRO A 217 -11.39 6.34 -17.94
C PRO A 217 -11.11 4.88 -18.32
N GLN A 218 -11.82 4.39 -19.34
CA GLN A 218 -11.72 2.99 -19.78
C GLN A 218 -10.27 2.56 -20.08
N ALA A 219 -9.47 3.46 -20.66
CA ALA A 219 -8.06 3.23 -20.94
C ALA A 219 -7.22 2.92 -19.68
N PHE A 220 -7.57 3.45 -18.50
CA PHE A 220 -6.87 3.12 -17.25
C PHE A 220 -7.23 1.73 -16.73
N LEU A 221 -8.49 1.30 -16.90
CA LEU A 221 -8.93 -0.05 -16.53
C LEU A 221 -8.27 -1.10 -17.44
N GLU A 222 -8.19 -0.81 -18.74
CA GLU A 222 -7.54 -1.68 -19.73
C GLU A 222 -6.02 -1.74 -19.52
N TRP A 223 -5.38 -0.61 -19.21
CA TRP A 223 -3.95 -0.57 -18.91
C TRP A 223 -3.62 -1.45 -17.68
N GLU A 224 -4.44 -1.39 -16.63
CA GLU A 224 -4.21 -2.22 -15.45
C GLU A 224 -4.42 -3.72 -15.73
N GLN A 225 -5.48 -4.10 -16.46
CA GLN A 225 -5.68 -5.50 -16.86
C GLN A 225 -4.48 -6.04 -17.63
N GLN A 226 -3.90 -5.23 -18.53
CA GLN A 226 -2.69 -5.61 -19.26
C GLN A 226 -1.46 -5.72 -18.35
N VAL A 227 -1.30 -4.83 -17.38
CA VAL A 227 -0.21 -4.88 -16.40
C VAL A 227 -0.35 -6.08 -15.48
N GLU A 228 -1.56 -6.41 -15.01
CA GLU A 228 -1.82 -7.57 -14.16
C GLU A 228 -1.60 -8.88 -14.92
N GLU A 229 -2.09 -8.99 -16.16
CA GLU A 229 -1.82 -10.15 -17.00
C GLU A 229 -0.33 -10.32 -17.27
N ARG A 230 0.38 -9.21 -17.53
CA ARG A 230 1.83 -9.23 -17.74
C ARG A 230 2.57 -9.66 -16.47
N GLY A 231 2.23 -9.08 -15.32
CA GLY A 231 2.81 -9.43 -14.03
C GLY A 231 2.54 -10.87 -13.61
N LYS A 232 1.33 -11.42 -13.88
CA LYS A 232 1.03 -12.84 -13.65
C LYS A 232 1.85 -13.74 -14.57
N LYS A 233 2.01 -13.38 -15.84
CA LYS A 233 2.82 -14.14 -16.81
C LYS A 233 4.30 -14.10 -16.43
N GLU A 234 4.83 -12.94 -16.08
CA GLU A 234 6.23 -12.74 -15.67
C GLU A 234 6.52 -13.45 -14.34
N GLY A 235 5.70 -13.26 -13.30
CA GLY A 235 5.88 -13.93 -12.02
C GLY A 235 5.76 -15.45 -12.10
N LYS A 236 4.89 -15.98 -12.96
CA LYS A 236 4.82 -17.43 -13.22
C LYS A 236 6.08 -17.94 -13.93
N LYS A 237 6.62 -17.18 -14.89
CA LYS A 237 7.88 -17.53 -15.57
C LYS A 237 9.04 -17.51 -14.59
N GLU A 238 9.18 -16.44 -13.80
CA GLU A 238 10.27 -16.30 -12.83
C GLU A 238 10.21 -17.38 -11.74
N GLY A 239 9.02 -17.67 -11.21
CA GLY A 239 8.81 -18.77 -10.26
C GLY A 239 9.18 -20.14 -10.84
N ARG A 240 8.81 -20.39 -12.10
CA ARG A 240 9.16 -21.62 -12.82
C ARG A 240 10.67 -21.73 -13.07
N LYS A 241 11.34 -20.62 -13.43
CA LYS A 241 12.80 -20.57 -13.58
C LYS A 241 13.52 -20.90 -12.27
N ALA A 242 13.12 -20.23 -11.19
CA ALA A 242 13.73 -20.43 -9.88
C ALA A 242 13.53 -21.86 -9.36
N GLU A 243 12.35 -22.44 -9.56
CA GLU A 243 12.08 -23.84 -9.21
C GLU A 243 12.93 -24.81 -10.04
N ALA A 244 12.98 -24.62 -11.35
CA ALA A 244 13.79 -25.46 -12.25
C ALA A 244 15.28 -25.38 -11.91
N GLN A 245 15.82 -24.18 -11.68
CA GLN A 245 17.22 -24.00 -11.27
C GLN A 245 17.50 -24.64 -9.91
N SER A 246 16.60 -24.49 -8.93
CA SER A 246 16.72 -25.13 -7.63
C SER A 246 16.72 -26.66 -7.72
N LEU A 247 15.88 -27.22 -8.61
CA LEU A 247 15.83 -28.66 -8.87
C LEU A 247 17.13 -29.15 -9.52
N VAL A 248 17.60 -28.48 -10.58
CA VAL A 248 18.88 -28.76 -11.25
C VAL A 248 20.02 -28.73 -10.24
N TRP A 249 20.10 -27.71 -9.40
CA TRP A 249 21.14 -27.59 -8.37
C TRP A 249 21.10 -28.75 -7.37
N ARG A 250 19.91 -29.12 -6.88
CA ARG A 250 19.76 -30.28 -5.99
C ARG A 250 20.19 -31.59 -6.63
N LEU A 251 19.92 -31.77 -7.93
CA LEU A 251 20.32 -32.97 -8.68
C LEU A 251 21.83 -33.02 -8.88
N ILE A 252 22.44 -31.90 -9.29
CA ILE A 252 23.89 -31.80 -9.50
C ILE A 252 24.64 -32.00 -8.18
N SER A 253 24.29 -31.29 -7.11
CA SER A 253 24.97 -31.45 -5.81
C SER A 253 24.88 -32.87 -5.29
N ARG A 254 23.76 -33.58 -5.54
CA ARG A 254 23.59 -34.99 -5.13
C ARG A 254 24.39 -35.97 -5.97
N ARG A 255 24.54 -35.73 -7.28
CA ARG A 255 25.19 -36.67 -8.20
C ARG A 255 26.68 -36.43 -8.38
N PHE A 256 27.09 -35.17 -8.46
CA PHE A 256 28.45 -34.77 -8.84
C PHE A 256 29.18 -34.00 -7.75
N GLY A 257 28.48 -33.55 -6.70
CA GLY A 257 29.08 -32.74 -5.63
C GLY A 257 29.42 -31.33 -6.13
N ASP A 258 30.59 -30.83 -5.75
CA ASP A 258 31.06 -29.51 -6.17
C ASP A 258 31.47 -29.53 -7.65
N ILE A 259 30.88 -28.65 -8.45
CA ILE A 259 31.21 -28.47 -9.87
C ILE A 259 31.99 -27.17 -10.10
N PRO A 260 32.86 -27.12 -11.15
CA PRO A 260 33.63 -25.91 -11.49
C PRO A 260 32.75 -24.68 -11.71
N SER A 261 33.23 -23.51 -11.28
CA SER A 261 32.50 -22.24 -11.39
C SER A 261 32.07 -21.89 -12.82
N SER A 262 32.85 -22.26 -13.84
CA SER A 262 32.50 -22.04 -15.25
C SER A 262 31.21 -22.76 -15.67
N ILE A 263 30.97 -23.96 -15.12
CA ILE A 263 29.75 -24.74 -15.37
C ILE A 263 28.57 -24.14 -14.60
N GLN A 264 28.83 -23.58 -13.40
CA GLN A 264 27.80 -22.92 -12.61
C GLN A 264 27.21 -21.72 -13.35
N THR A 265 28.06 -20.86 -13.90
CA THR A 265 27.65 -19.70 -14.69
C THR A 265 26.83 -20.10 -15.91
N GLN A 266 27.26 -21.12 -16.65
CA GLN A 266 26.51 -21.63 -17.82
C GLN A 266 25.09 -22.11 -17.44
N ILE A 267 24.93 -22.76 -16.28
CA ILE A 267 23.61 -23.24 -15.81
C ILE A 267 22.71 -22.08 -15.36
N GLU A 268 23.29 -21.05 -14.74
CA GLU A 268 22.55 -19.86 -14.31
C GLU A 268 22.02 -19.03 -15.49
N GLU A 269 22.75 -19.07 -16.62
CA GLU A 269 22.40 -18.36 -17.86
C GLU A 269 21.35 -19.08 -18.71
N LEU A 270 21.06 -20.37 -18.45
CA LEU A 270 20.05 -21.12 -19.19
C LEU A 270 18.65 -20.47 -19.11
N GLU A 271 17.90 -20.55 -20.21
CA GLU A 271 16.49 -20.22 -20.23
C GLU A 271 15.66 -21.30 -19.52
N ILE A 272 14.39 -21.00 -19.23
CA ILE A 272 13.52 -21.87 -18.42
C ILE A 272 13.39 -23.25 -19.05
N GLU A 273 13.12 -23.30 -20.36
CA GLU A 273 12.92 -24.53 -21.12
C GLU A 273 14.20 -25.40 -21.13
N GLU A 274 15.37 -24.77 -21.22
CA GLU A 274 16.66 -25.44 -21.20
C GLU A 274 16.99 -25.95 -19.79
N THR A 275 16.67 -25.17 -18.76
CA THR A 275 16.85 -25.58 -17.36
C THR A 275 16.00 -26.81 -17.02
N GLU A 276 14.75 -26.85 -17.49
CA GLU A 276 13.88 -28.02 -17.33
C GLU A 276 14.38 -29.23 -18.12
N ALA A 277 14.82 -29.04 -19.37
CA ALA A 277 15.41 -30.09 -20.18
C ALA A 277 16.70 -30.66 -19.54
N LEU A 278 17.51 -29.80 -18.92
CA LEU A 278 18.68 -30.21 -18.16
C LEU A 278 18.28 -31.05 -16.95
N ALA A 279 17.22 -30.70 -16.22
CA ALA A 279 16.75 -31.46 -15.07
C ALA A 279 16.38 -32.91 -15.44
N GLU A 280 15.75 -33.12 -16.60
CA GLU A 280 15.45 -34.44 -17.14
C GLU A 280 16.71 -35.18 -17.60
N ALA A 281 17.55 -34.54 -18.42
CA ALA A 281 18.77 -35.14 -18.94
C ALA A 281 19.76 -35.55 -17.83
N LEU A 282 19.78 -34.79 -16.73
CA LEU A 282 20.59 -35.09 -15.54
C LEU A 282 20.29 -36.47 -14.94
N LEU A 283 19.11 -37.06 -15.19
CA LEU A 283 18.78 -38.41 -14.71
C LEU A 283 19.56 -39.51 -15.45
N ASP A 284 19.86 -39.28 -16.73
CA ASP A 284 20.55 -40.24 -17.61
C ASP A 284 22.08 -40.10 -17.60
N PHE A 285 22.59 -38.98 -17.08
CA PHE A 285 24.04 -38.75 -17.03
C PHE A 285 24.74 -39.77 -16.14
N THR A 286 25.97 -40.14 -16.52
CA THR A 286 26.80 -41.07 -15.74
C THR A 286 28.05 -40.39 -15.20
N SER A 287 28.39 -39.21 -15.74
CA SER A 287 29.58 -38.45 -15.39
C SER A 287 29.38 -36.95 -15.61
N ILE A 288 30.26 -36.14 -15.01
CA ILE A 288 30.29 -34.68 -15.24
C ILE A 288 30.62 -34.33 -16.70
N ALA A 289 31.26 -35.22 -17.45
CA ALA A 289 31.55 -35.03 -18.86
C ALA A 289 30.28 -35.08 -19.74
N ASP A 290 29.22 -35.76 -19.28
CA ASP A 290 27.92 -35.76 -19.96
C ASP A 290 27.23 -34.41 -19.80
N LEU A 291 27.31 -33.80 -18.60
CA LEU A 291 26.84 -32.45 -18.32
C LEU A 291 27.55 -31.40 -19.18
N GLN A 292 28.89 -31.47 -19.27
CA GLN A 292 29.67 -30.56 -20.11
C GLN A 292 29.32 -30.68 -21.59
N ARG A 293 29.12 -31.91 -22.09
CA ARG A 293 28.70 -32.16 -23.48
C ARG A 293 27.31 -31.60 -23.74
N TRP A 294 26.38 -31.76 -22.80
CA TRP A 294 25.02 -31.22 -22.93
C TRP A 294 25.02 -29.69 -22.98
N LEU A 295 25.77 -29.03 -22.09
CA LEU A 295 25.89 -27.56 -22.08
C LEU A 295 26.51 -27.04 -23.38
N GLN A 296 27.57 -27.68 -23.89
CA GLN A 296 28.19 -27.32 -25.18
C GLN A 296 27.26 -27.49 -26.39
N GLN A 297 26.34 -28.46 -26.34
CA GLN A 297 25.37 -28.69 -27.42
C GLN A 297 24.24 -27.66 -27.41
N ASN A 298 23.89 -27.14 -26.24
CA ASN A 298 22.83 -26.13 -26.08
C ASN A 298 23.37 -24.68 -26.07
N GLU A 299 24.68 -24.47 -25.97
CA GLU A 299 25.34 -23.17 -26.19
C GLU A 299 25.27 -22.68 -27.67
N GLY A 300 24.80 -23.52 -28.61
CA GLY A 300 24.78 -23.21 -30.05
C GLY A 300 23.43 -22.76 -30.64
N GLY A 301 22.42 -22.47 -29.82
CA GLY A 301 21.04 -22.22 -30.27
C GLY A 301 20.59 -20.76 -30.39
N THR A 302 21.46 -19.77 -30.17
CA THR A 302 21.10 -18.33 -30.12
C THR A 302 21.42 -17.53 -31.39
N GLU A 303 21.24 -18.12 -32.58
CA GLU A 303 21.13 -17.36 -33.83
C GLU A 303 20.07 -17.98 -34.76
N GLU A 304 18.84 -17.46 -34.70
CA GLU A 304 17.93 -17.29 -35.86
C GLU A 304 16.84 -16.24 -35.56
#